data_AF-A0A0D2ZZI7-F1
#
_entry.id   AF-A0A0D2ZZI7-F1
#
_cell.length_a   1.000
_cell.length_b   1.000
_cell.length_c   1.000
_cell.angle_alpha   90.00
_cell.angle_beta   90.00
_cell.angle_gamma   90.00
#
_symmetry.space_group_name_H-M   'P 1'
#
loop_
_entity.id
_entity.type
_entity.pdbx_description
1 polymer ?
#
loop_
_entity_poly.entity_id
_entity_poly.type
_entity_poly.pdbx_seq_one_letter_code
_entity_poly.pdbx_strand_id
1 'polypeptide(L)'
;MTRNYNRSKMAKDLKTRFTQKTHKELDMVEKKSKECSLRWAIGPETEVEDKDQSYVVNLENETCACRSWQMNGIPCIHAAKVILGVRRKLSEFVALCYTTSKWRETYSFGIRPVNGMIEWRRTNRLGVIPPPNRNGKP
;
A
#
# COMPACT_ATOMS: atom_id res chain seq x y z
N MET A 1 -14.25 -0.26 -18.68
CA MET A 1 -13.58 1.05 -18.89
C MET A 1 -13.98 2.11 -17.87
N THR A 2 -15.26 2.22 -17.51
CA THR A 2 -15.80 3.20 -16.55
C THR A 2 -15.03 3.29 -15.23
N ARG A 3 -14.63 2.16 -14.65
CA ARG A 3 -13.80 2.14 -13.43
C ARG A 3 -12.48 2.90 -13.57
N ASN A 4 -11.75 2.71 -14.68
CA ASN A 4 -10.47 3.40 -14.91
C ASN A 4 -10.71 4.90 -15.07
N TYR A 5 -11.69 5.29 -15.91
CA TYR A 5 -12.09 6.69 -16.08
C TYR A 5 -12.42 7.38 -14.75
N ASN A 6 -13.25 6.75 -13.90
CA ASN A 6 -13.61 7.29 -12.59
C ASN A 6 -12.38 7.45 -11.69
N ARG A 7 -11.47 6.46 -11.67
CA ARG A 7 -10.23 6.53 -10.88
C ARG A 7 -9.30 7.64 -11.37
N SER A 8 -9.21 7.85 -12.69
CA SER A 8 -8.44 8.96 -13.28
C SER A 8 -9.01 10.32 -12.87
N LYS A 9 -10.34 10.49 -12.89
CA LYS A 9 -10.99 11.71 -12.40
C LYS A 9 -10.72 11.96 -10.92
N MET A 10 -10.96 10.97 -10.06
CA MET A 10 -10.68 11.06 -8.62
C MET A 10 -9.22 11.46 -8.33
N ALA A 11 -8.26 10.87 -9.05
CA ALA A 11 -6.85 11.18 -8.87
C ALA A 11 -6.48 12.61 -9.31
N LYS A 12 -7.13 13.14 -10.35
CA LYS A 12 -6.94 14.52 -10.81
C LYS A 12 -7.50 15.53 -9.82
N ASP A 13 -8.69 15.26 -9.30
CA ASP A 13 -9.41 16.19 -8.40
C ASP A 13 -8.78 16.26 -7.00
N LEU A 14 -8.11 15.19 -6.56
CA LEU A 14 -7.48 15.11 -5.24
C LEU A 14 -6.24 16.01 -5.17
N LYS A 15 -6.23 17.01 -4.27
CA LYS A 15 -5.12 17.97 -4.11
C LYS A 15 -4.08 17.58 -3.06
N THR A 16 -4.44 16.69 -2.14
CA THR A 16 -3.57 16.25 -1.04
C THR A 16 -2.45 15.32 -1.53
N ARG A 17 -1.35 15.24 -0.77
CA ARG A 17 -0.23 14.34 -1.07
C ARG A 17 -0.65 12.86 -1.09
N PHE A 18 -1.59 12.47 -0.23
CA PHE A 18 -2.08 11.10 -0.12
C PHE A 18 -3.60 11.02 -0.27
N THR A 19 -4.08 9.79 -0.46
CA THR A 19 -5.52 9.48 -0.48
C THR A 19 -6.14 9.61 0.90
N GLN A 20 -7.45 9.86 0.96
CA GLN A 20 -8.21 9.86 2.23
C GLN A 20 -8.05 8.54 3.00
N LYS A 21 -7.93 7.41 2.29
CA LYS A 21 -7.69 6.11 2.92
C LYS A 21 -6.35 6.10 3.65
N THR A 22 -5.29 6.59 3.00
CA THR A 22 -3.95 6.69 3.59
C THR A 22 -3.95 7.63 4.80
N HIS A 23 -4.62 8.77 4.71
CA HIS A 23 -4.76 9.68 5.86
C HIS A 23 -5.43 9.00 7.06
N LYS A 24 -6.54 8.30 6.84
CA LYS A 24 -7.23 7.54 7.89
C LYS A 24 -6.35 6.45 8.51
N GLU A 25 -5.54 5.77 7.69
CA GLU A 25 -4.61 4.75 8.18
C GLU A 25 -3.52 5.37 9.06
N LEU A 26 -2.94 6.49 8.63
CA LEU A 26 -1.94 7.22 9.43
C LEU A 26 -2.52 7.69 10.76
N ASP A 27 -3.74 8.24 10.77
CA ASP A 27 -4.41 8.68 11.99
C ASP A 27 -4.68 7.50 12.94
N MET A 28 -5.06 6.34 12.39
CA MET A 28 -5.29 5.13 13.18
C MET A 28 -3.99 4.63 13.81
N VAL A 29 -2.94 4.54 13.00
CA VAL A 29 -1.61 4.09 13.43
C VAL A 29 -1.05 5.02 14.50
N GLU A 30 -1.15 6.34 14.31
CA GLU A 30 -0.71 7.33 15.29
C GLU A 30 -1.43 7.16 16.63
N LYS A 31 -2.75 7.02 16.62
CA LYS A 31 -3.54 6.81 17.85
C LYS A 31 -3.14 5.54 18.58
N LYS A 32 -3.03 4.41 17.88
CA LYS A 32 -2.68 3.11 18.48
C LYS A 32 -1.23 3.04 18.94
N SER A 33 -0.31 3.74 18.26
CA SER A 33 1.10 3.77 18.65
C SER A 33 1.32 4.28 20.08
N LYS A 34 0.37 5.05 20.63
CA LYS A 34 0.41 5.55 22.01
C LYS A 34 0.42 4.42 23.06
N GLU A 35 -0.16 3.26 22.73
CA GLU A 35 -0.18 2.07 23.59
C GLU A 35 1.19 1.39 23.66
N CYS A 36 2.07 1.63 22.69
CA CYS A 36 3.43 1.09 22.67
C CYS A 36 4.39 1.96 23.52
N SER A 37 5.41 1.35 24.10
CA SER A 37 6.50 2.04 24.82
C SER A 37 7.83 1.88 24.07
N LEU A 38 8.73 2.87 24.24
CA LEU A 38 10.03 2.89 23.58
C LEU A 38 11.14 2.48 24.54
N ARG A 39 12.06 1.64 24.07
CA ARG A 39 13.33 1.32 24.71
C ARG A 39 14.45 1.68 23.73
N TRP A 40 15.09 2.83 23.99
CA TRP A 40 16.16 3.33 23.14
C TRP A 40 17.41 2.47 23.28
N ALA A 41 17.95 2.02 22.16
CA ALA A 41 19.26 1.38 22.10
C ALA A 41 20.30 2.37 21.57
N ILE A 42 21.58 2.07 21.81
CA ILE A 42 22.68 2.79 21.17
C ILE A 42 22.81 2.24 19.73
N GLY A 43 22.42 3.04 18.74
CA GLY A 43 22.52 2.66 17.32
C GLY A 43 21.28 3.03 16.50
N PRO A 44 21.16 2.49 15.26
CA PRO A 44 20.06 2.79 14.33
C PRO A 44 18.76 2.02 14.64
N GLU A 45 18.83 1.06 15.56
CA GLU A 45 17.71 0.20 15.95
C GLU A 45 17.08 0.67 17.26
N THR A 46 15.77 0.51 17.38
CA THR A 46 15.01 0.86 18.58
C THR A 46 14.08 -0.28 18.92
N GLU A 47 14.08 -0.69 20.19
CA GLU A 47 13.15 -1.69 20.70
C GLU A 47 11.84 -1.01 21.10
N VAL A 48 10.73 -1.61 20.69
CA VAL A 48 9.38 -1.15 20.99
C VAL A 48 8.63 -2.27 21.69
N GLU A 49 8.10 -1.98 22.86
CA GLU A 49 7.29 -2.92 23.62
C GLU A 49 5.79 -2.66 23.36
N ASP A 50 5.07 -3.73 23.07
CA ASP A 50 3.64 -3.75 22.76
C ASP A 50 3.04 -5.06 23.30
N LYS A 51 2.17 -4.95 24.31
CA LYS A 51 1.47 -6.09 24.94
C LYS A 51 2.40 -7.25 25.30
N ASP A 52 3.42 -6.96 26.11
CA ASP A 52 4.41 -7.93 26.59
C ASP A 52 5.28 -8.58 25.49
N GLN A 53 5.28 -8.01 24.28
CA GLN A 53 6.15 -8.42 23.17
C GLN A 53 7.04 -7.26 22.73
N SER A 54 8.28 -7.59 22.36
CA SER A 54 9.25 -6.62 21.86
C SER A 54 9.39 -6.72 20.34
N TYR A 55 9.46 -5.56 19.69
CA TYR A 55 9.69 -5.44 18.26
C TYR A 55 10.85 -4.49 18.00
N VAL A 56 11.82 -4.96 17.21
CA VAL A 56 12.91 -4.11 16.73
C VAL A 56 12.45 -3.32 15.51
N VAL A 57 12.67 -2.01 15.54
CA VAL A 57 12.41 -1.08 14.45
C VAL A 57 13.71 -0.44 14.01
N ASN A 58 13.92 -0.37 12.70
CA ASN A 58 15.03 0.35 12.09
C ASN A 58 14.46 1.37 11.09
N LEU A 59 14.70 2.65 11.34
CA LEU A 59 14.16 3.74 10.52
C LEU A 59 14.95 3.96 9.22
N GLU A 60 16.23 3.60 9.18
CA GLU A 60 17.08 3.75 7.98
C GLU A 60 16.68 2.73 6.92
N ASN A 61 16.42 1.49 7.35
CA ASN A 61 15.99 0.40 6.48
C ASN A 61 14.47 0.35 6.29
N GLU A 62 13.72 1.23 6.96
CA GLU A 62 12.26 1.24 6.97
C GLU A 62 11.63 -0.12 7.35
N THR A 63 12.20 -0.79 8.36
CA THR A 63 11.78 -2.13 8.79
C THR A 63 11.26 -2.17 10.21
N CYS A 64 10.28 -3.06 10.44
CA CYS A 64 9.85 -3.48 11.77
C CYS A 64 9.86 -5.02 11.85
N ALA A 65 10.23 -5.57 13.01
CA ALA A 65 10.16 -7.01 13.27
C ALA A 65 8.75 -7.60 13.06
N CYS A 66 7.68 -6.80 13.22
CA CYS A 66 6.31 -7.25 12.95
C CYS A 66 5.97 -7.40 11.45
N ARG A 67 6.88 -7.00 10.55
CA ARG A 67 6.79 -7.07 9.08
C ARG A 67 5.65 -6.30 8.41
N SER A 68 4.74 -5.73 9.19
CA SER A 68 3.57 -5.02 8.67
C SER A 68 3.97 -3.78 7.85
N TRP A 69 5.03 -3.08 8.22
CA TRP A 69 5.50 -1.91 7.48
C TRP A 69 6.03 -2.32 6.10
N GLN A 70 6.86 -3.36 6.04
CA GLN A 70 7.44 -3.87 4.79
C GLN A 70 6.37 -4.42 3.83
N MET A 71 5.34 -5.08 4.37
CA MET A 71 4.25 -5.63 3.55
C MET A 71 3.30 -4.56 3.03
N ASN A 72 2.97 -3.56 3.85
CA ASN A 72 1.93 -2.58 3.53
C ASN A 72 2.50 -1.25 3.02
N GLY A 73 3.79 -0.96 3.19
CA GLY A 73 4.39 0.33 2.83
C GLY A 73 3.88 1.52 3.65
N ILE A 74 3.09 1.29 4.70
CA ILE A 74 2.66 2.29 5.67
C ILE A 74 3.25 1.88 7.02
N PRO A 75 3.84 2.82 7.80
CA PRO A 75 4.38 2.49 9.12
C PRO A 75 3.35 1.77 9.98
N CYS A 76 3.76 0.69 10.64
CA CYS A 76 2.93 0.02 11.65
C CYS A 76 2.89 0.84 12.94
N ILE A 77 2.10 0.41 13.93
CA ILE A 77 2.01 1.08 15.23
C ILE A 77 3.37 1.17 15.95
N HIS A 78 4.22 0.15 15.81
CA HIS A 78 5.57 0.12 16.41
C HIS A 78 6.49 1.13 15.73
N ALA A 79 6.56 1.09 14.39
CA ALA A 79 7.35 2.03 13.61
C ALA A 79 6.89 3.47 13.85
N ALA A 80 5.59 3.70 13.92
CA ALA A 80 5.03 5.00 14.21
C ALA A 80 5.44 5.52 15.58
N LYS A 81 5.47 4.66 16.60
CA LYS A 81 5.95 5.05 17.93
C LYS A 81 7.39 5.56 17.89
N VAL A 82 8.28 4.89 17.14
CA VAL A 82 9.68 5.31 16.98
C VAL A 82 9.78 6.61 16.16
N ILE A 83 9.10 6.70 15.02
CA ILE A 83 9.08 7.89 14.15
C ILE A 83 8.64 9.13 14.92
N LEU A 84 7.55 9.03 15.68
CA LEU A 84 7.04 10.12 16.50
C LEU A 84 7.98 10.42 17.68
N GLY A 85 8.61 9.39 18.26
CA GLY A 85 9.62 9.54 19.31
C GLY A 85 10.83 10.37 18.87
N VAL A 86 11.29 10.20 17.63
CA VAL A 86 12.34 11.03 17.01
C VAL A 86 11.81 12.34 16.40
N ARG A 87 10.56 12.72 16.69
CA ARG A 87 9.89 13.95 16.23
C ARG A 87 9.83 14.11 14.71
N ARG A 88 9.79 13.00 13.96
CA ARG A 88 9.57 13.00 12.52
C ARG A 88 8.11 12.75 12.18
N LYS A 89 7.72 13.10 10.96
CA LYS A 89 6.32 12.92 10.49
C LYS A 89 6.16 11.53 9.89
N LEU A 90 5.08 10.83 10.24
CA LEU A 90 4.74 9.52 9.64
C LEU A 90 4.66 9.57 8.11
N SER A 91 4.21 10.70 7.55
CA SER A 91 4.09 10.94 6.11
C SER A 91 5.41 10.90 5.34
N GLU A 92 6.56 10.99 6.02
CA GLU A 92 7.88 10.85 5.40
C GLU A 92 8.22 9.39 5.09
N PHE A 93 7.61 8.45 5.81
CA PHE A 93 7.91 7.02 5.82
C PHE A 93 6.83 6.16 5.14
N VAL A 94 5.95 6.81 4.37
CA VAL A 94 4.92 6.14 3.58
C VAL A 94 5.45 5.88 2.18
N ALA A 95 5.32 4.64 1.71
CA ALA A 95 5.73 4.21 0.39
C ALA A 95 5.11 5.08 -0.72
N LEU A 96 5.91 5.36 -1.75
CA LEU A 96 5.54 6.28 -2.83
C LEU A 96 4.28 5.88 -3.59
N CYS A 97 3.94 4.57 -3.63
CA CYS A 97 2.74 4.06 -4.29
C CYS A 97 1.43 4.60 -3.70
N TYR A 98 1.42 5.09 -2.46
CA TYR A 98 0.25 5.73 -1.84
C TYR A 98 0.10 7.21 -2.17
N THR A 99 1.09 7.81 -2.85
CA THR A 99 1.03 9.23 -3.20
C THR A 99 0.04 9.47 -4.32
N THR A 100 -0.67 10.60 -4.24
CA THR A 100 -1.58 11.06 -5.30
C THR A 100 -0.84 11.25 -6.63
N SER A 101 0.44 11.63 -6.58
CA SER A 101 1.29 11.75 -7.77
C SER A 101 1.44 10.41 -8.51
N LYS A 102 1.82 9.33 -7.79
CA LYS A 102 1.87 7.98 -8.37
C LYS A 102 0.50 7.48 -8.81
N TRP A 103 -0.57 7.83 -8.10
CA TRP A 103 -1.92 7.50 -8.52
C TRP A 103 -2.28 8.16 -9.87
N ARG A 104 -1.98 9.45 -10.05
CA ARG A 104 -2.20 10.16 -11.32
C ARG A 104 -1.37 9.57 -12.45
N GLU A 105 -0.11 9.25 -12.19
CA GLU A 105 0.79 8.60 -13.16
C GLU A 105 0.22 7.25 -13.61
N THR A 106 -0.28 6.44 -12.66
CA THR A 106 -0.88 5.12 -12.93
C THR A 106 -2.09 5.20 -13.88
N TYR A 107 -2.89 6.27 -13.80
CA TYR A 107 -4.09 6.47 -14.64
C TYR A 107 -3.95 7.64 -15.62
N SER A 108 -2.70 7.99 -15.96
CA SER A 108 -2.41 9.01 -16.96
C SER A 108 -2.78 8.52 -18.37
N PHE A 109 -2.54 7.23 -18.64
CA PHE A 109 -2.91 6.56 -19.87
C PHE A 109 -4.10 5.61 -19.65
N GLY A 110 -5.11 5.74 -20.51
CA GLY A 110 -6.31 4.91 -20.48
C GLY A 110 -6.14 3.60 -21.26
N ILE A 111 -6.96 2.61 -20.91
CA ILE A 111 -7.19 1.45 -21.79
C ILE A 111 -8.02 1.95 -22.97
N ARG A 112 -7.53 1.74 -24.19
CA ARG A 112 -8.28 2.13 -25.40
C ARG A 112 -9.61 1.37 -25.47
N PRO A 113 -10.69 2.02 -25.89
CA PRO A 113 -11.92 1.30 -26.21
C PRO A 113 -11.66 0.28 -27.31
N VAL A 114 -12.34 -0.85 -27.17
CA VAL A 114 -12.38 -1.91 -28.19
C VAL A 114 -13.77 -1.89 -28.82
N ASN A 115 -13.84 -2.19 -30.11
CA ASN A 115 -15.11 -2.34 -30.80
C ASN A 115 -15.90 -3.52 -30.21
N GLY A 116 -17.15 -3.68 -30.61
CA GLY A 116 -17.93 -4.86 -30.26
C GLY A 116 -17.29 -6.15 -30.80
N MET A 117 -17.57 -7.28 -30.15
CA MET A 117 -16.97 -8.59 -30.50
C MET A 117 -17.17 -8.98 -31.98
N ILE A 118 -18.25 -8.50 -32.62
CA ILE A 118 -18.57 -8.72 -34.03
C ILE A 118 -17.48 -8.16 -34.96
N GLU A 119 -16.88 -7.03 -34.58
CA GLU A 119 -15.85 -6.33 -35.35
C GLU A 119 -14.43 -6.86 -35.08
N TRP A 120 -14.28 -7.83 -34.17
CA TRP A 120 -12.97 -8.34 -33.82
C TRP A 120 -12.48 -9.29 -34.91
N ARG A 121 -11.21 -9.14 -35.30
CA ARG A 121 -10.57 -10.07 -36.23
C ARG A 121 -10.62 -11.49 -35.65
N ARG A 122 -11.29 -12.40 -36.36
CA ARG A 122 -11.28 -13.82 -36.01
C ARG A 122 -9.88 -14.36 -36.21
N THR A 123 -9.27 -14.80 -35.13
CA THR A 123 -8.02 -15.56 -35.21
C THR A 123 -8.43 -17.03 -35.36
N ASN A 124 -7.89 -17.75 -36.35
CA ASN A 124 -8.11 -19.21 -36.54
C ASN A 124 -7.43 -20.05 -35.42
N ARG A 125 -7.45 -19.54 -34.19
CA ARG A 125 -6.92 -20.18 -32.99
C ARG A 125 -8.08 -20.84 -32.26
N LEU A 126 -7.79 -21.94 -31.59
CA LEU A 126 -8.71 -22.54 -30.63
C LEU A 126 -9.07 -21.49 -29.57
N GLY A 127 -10.35 -21.43 -29.19
CA GLY A 127 -10.79 -20.60 -28.08
C GLY A 127 -10.08 -20.99 -26.78
N VAL A 128 -10.14 -20.12 -25.78
CA VAL A 128 -9.62 -20.44 -24.44
C VAL A 128 -10.35 -21.68 -23.93
N ILE A 129 -9.63 -22.80 -23.84
CA ILE A 129 -10.15 -24.06 -23.33
C ILE A 129 -10.27 -23.91 -21.80
N PRO A 130 -11.39 -24.32 -21.17
CA PRO A 130 -11.48 -24.32 -19.73
C PRO A 130 -10.32 -25.14 -19.12
N PRO A 131 -9.82 -24.77 -17.93
CA PRO A 131 -8.84 -25.57 -17.25
C PRO A 131 -9.38 -27.00 -17.03
N PRO A 132 -8.53 -28.03 -17.10
CA PRO A 132 -8.95 -29.41 -16.87
C PRO A 132 -9.61 -29.54 -15.51
N ASN A 133 -10.64 -30.37 -15.44
CA ASN A 133 -11.38 -30.63 -14.21
C ASN A 133 -10.39 -31.11 -13.12
N ARG A 134 -10.39 -30.46 -11.95
CA ARG A 134 -9.49 -30.80 -10.83
C ARG A 134 -9.58 -32.27 -10.42
N ASN A 135 -10.70 -32.93 -10.73
CA ASN A 135 -10.96 -34.32 -10.36
C ASN A 135 -10.51 -35.35 -11.42
N GLY A 136 -9.80 -34.94 -12.47
CA GLY A 136 -9.17 -35.87 -13.43
C GLY A 136 -10.13 -36.78 -14.20
N LYS A 137 -11.44 -36.48 -14.22
CA LYS A 137 -12.40 -37.19 -15.07
C LYS A 137 -12.53 -36.49 -16.42
N PRO A 138 -12.45 -37.26 -17.54
CA PRO A 138 -12.60 -36.73 -18.89
C PRO A 138 -13.97 -36.09 -19.11
#